data_AF-A0A2S3U912-F1
#
_entry.id   AF-A0A2S3U912-F1
#
_cell.length_a   1.000
_cell.length_b   1.000
_cell.length_c   1.000
_cell.angle_alpha   90.00
_cell.angle_beta   90.00
_cell.angle_gamma   90.00
#
_symmetry.space_group_name_H-M   'P 1'
#
loop_
_entity.id
_entity.type
_entity.pdbx_description
1 polymer ?
#
loop_
_entity_poly.entity_id
_entity_poly.type
_entity_poly.pdbx_seq_one_letter_code
_entity_poly.pdbx_strand_id
1 'polypeptide(L)'
;MSDVQDSDKTLENVIILLGITPTDSEKERLTLYIDHAEQAIILYLGRAIRVQSLPAGLDYIVENLAVTKFNKFHNEGEKSHTEEGLSFQFSVNDLAPYYPDLQAWIDGQSNTTRGATAIGW
;
A
#
# COMPACT_ATOMS: atom_id res chain seq x y z
N MET A 1 4.12 8.91 -21.47
CA MET A 1 3.58 7.56 -21.17
C MET A 1 4.11 7.16 -19.81
N SER A 2 3.36 6.77 -18.78
CA SER A 2 1.93 6.85 -18.45
C SER A 2 1.89 6.43 -16.97
N ASP A 3 2.20 7.33 -16.05
CA ASP A 3 2.29 7.02 -14.61
C ASP A 3 0.97 7.31 -13.88
N VAL A 4 -0.16 7.06 -14.57
CA VAL A 4 -1.53 7.25 -14.04
C VAL A 4 -2.31 5.93 -14.11
N GLN A 5 -1.68 4.85 -14.55
CA GLN A 5 -2.35 3.59 -14.88
C GLN A 5 -2.18 2.50 -13.81
N ASP A 6 -1.44 2.78 -12.73
CA ASP A 6 -1.13 1.78 -11.69
C ASP A 6 -2.22 1.69 -10.61
N SER A 7 -2.72 2.84 -10.14
CA SER A 7 -3.77 2.89 -9.10
C SER A 7 -5.09 2.23 -9.53
N ASP A 8 -5.47 2.33 -10.81
CA ASP A 8 -6.67 1.68 -11.37
C ASP A 8 -6.53 0.16 -11.42
N LYS A 9 -5.31 -0.31 -11.73
CA LYS A 9 -4.99 -1.75 -11.77
C LYS A 9 -4.93 -2.34 -10.37
N THR A 10 -4.35 -1.61 -9.42
CA THR A 10 -4.34 -1.96 -8.00
C THR A 10 -5.77 -2.04 -7.45
N LEU A 11 -6.63 -1.09 -7.83
CA LEU A 11 -8.06 -1.15 -7.50
C LEU A 11 -8.72 -2.42 -8.06
N GLU A 12 -8.51 -2.72 -9.35
CA GLU A 12 -9.08 -3.92 -9.98
C GLU A 12 -8.61 -5.22 -9.29
N ASN A 13 -7.32 -5.31 -8.97
CA ASN A 13 -6.74 -6.44 -8.22
C ASN A 13 -7.38 -6.58 -6.83
N VAL A 14 -7.55 -5.47 -6.10
CA VAL A 14 -8.20 -5.47 -4.78
C VAL A 14 -9.64 -5.95 -4.88
N ILE A 15 -10.39 -5.54 -5.90
CA ILE A 15 -11.76 -5.99 -6.14
C ILE A 15 -11.80 -7.50 -6.41
N ILE A 16 -10.87 -8.01 -7.24
CA ILE A 16 -10.73 -9.44 -7.52
C ILE A 16 -10.39 -10.21 -6.24
N LEU A 17 -9.47 -9.70 -5.41
CA LEU A 17 -9.05 -10.31 -4.14
C LEU A 17 -10.19 -10.35 -3.12
N LEU A 18 -11.03 -9.31 -3.07
CA LEU A 18 -12.21 -9.27 -2.22
C LEU A 18 -13.30 -10.24 -2.69
N GLY A 19 -13.35 -10.55 -4.00
CA GLY A 19 -14.37 -11.42 -4.57
C GLY A 19 -15.78 -10.84 -4.49
N ILE A 20 -15.89 -9.52 -4.40
CA ILE A 20 -17.17 -8.80 -4.31
C ILE A 20 -17.36 -7.87 -5.52
N THR A 21 -18.58 -7.39 -5.69
CA THR A 21 -18.90 -6.37 -6.69
C THR A 21 -19.14 -5.04 -5.95
N PRO A 22 -18.12 -4.20 -5.73
CA PRO A 22 -18.30 -2.96 -5.00
C PRO A 22 -19.11 -1.96 -5.82
N THR A 23 -19.97 -1.22 -5.13
CA THR A 23 -20.68 -0.05 -5.64
C THR A 23 -19.73 1.11 -5.95
N ASP A 24 -20.17 2.11 -6.72
CA ASP A 24 -19.34 3.28 -7.04
C ASP A 24 -18.77 3.98 -5.80
N SER A 25 -19.56 4.08 -4.72
CA SER A 25 -19.09 4.65 -3.44
C SER A 25 -18.03 3.79 -2.75
N GLU A 26 -18.12 2.46 -2.87
CA GLU A 26 -17.10 1.55 -2.34
C GLU A 26 -15.82 1.61 -3.15
N LYS A 27 -15.92 1.74 -4.49
CA LYS A 27 -14.76 1.97 -5.36
C LYS A 27 -14.03 3.24 -4.98
N GLU A 28 -14.75 4.35 -4.78
CA GLU A 28 -14.14 5.63 -4.37
C GLU A 28 -13.39 5.50 -3.03
N ARG A 29 -13.96 4.75 -2.07
CA ARG A 29 -13.28 4.45 -0.80
C ARG A 29 -12.07 3.54 -0.96
N LEU A 30 -12.16 2.51 -1.80
CA LEU A 30 -11.04 1.63 -2.11
C LEU A 30 -9.89 2.42 -2.72
N THR A 31 -10.17 3.35 -3.64
CA THR A 31 -9.18 4.27 -4.19
C THR A 31 -8.53 5.12 -3.09
N LEU A 32 -9.30 5.64 -2.15
CA LEU A 32 -8.75 6.37 -0.99
C LEU A 32 -7.87 5.49 -0.09
N TYR A 33 -8.25 4.23 0.13
CA TYR A 33 -7.42 3.30 0.89
C TYR A 33 -6.11 2.97 0.18
N ILE A 34 -6.14 2.83 -1.15
CA ILE A 34 -4.93 2.61 -1.96
C ILE A 34 -4.02 3.83 -1.84
N ASP A 35 -4.52 5.04 -2.11
CA ASP A 35 -3.74 6.28 -2.05
C ASP A 35 -3.10 6.49 -0.67
N HIS A 36 -3.86 6.30 0.41
CA HIS A 36 -3.32 6.45 1.75
C HIS A 36 -2.31 5.34 2.13
N ALA A 37 -2.47 4.12 1.62
CA ALA A 37 -1.51 3.04 1.84
C ALA A 37 -0.20 3.35 1.11
N GLU A 38 -0.27 3.83 -0.13
CA GLU A 38 0.89 4.30 -0.89
C GLU A 38 1.62 5.41 -0.15
N GLN A 39 0.90 6.44 0.31
CA GLN A 39 1.49 7.53 1.09
C GLN A 39 2.18 7.04 2.36
N ALA A 40 1.58 6.08 3.07
CA ALA A 40 2.18 5.54 4.29
C ALA A 40 3.47 4.75 4.01
N ILE A 41 3.51 3.98 2.92
CA ILE A 41 4.71 3.26 2.48
C ILE A 41 5.77 4.24 2.00
N ILE A 42 5.42 5.23 1.17
CA ILE A 42 6.34 6.26 0.67
C ILE A 42 6.92 7.07 1.84
N LEU A 43 6.12 7.41 2.85
CA LEU A 43 6.59 8.11 4.04
C LEU A 43 7.57 7.24 4.86
N TYR A 44 7.28 5.94 4.99
CA TYR A 44 8.16 4.99 5.67
C TYR A 44 9.49 4.82 4.94
N LEU A 45 9.44 4.57 3.62
CA LEU A 45 10.61 4.48 2.76
C LEU A 45 11.39 5.79 2.77
N GLY A 46 10.70 6.94 2.68
CA GLY A 46 11.23 8.29 2.68
C GLY A 46 12.11 8.64 3.89
N ARG A 47 11.92 7.93 5.01
CA ARG A 47 12.78 8.03 6.21
C ARG A 47 14.14 7.36 6.02
N ALA A 48 14.22 6.31 5.22
CA ALA A 48 15.45 5.54 4.98
C ALA A 48 16.11 5.93 3.64
N ILE A 49 15.33 6.10 2.58
CA ILE A 49 15.78 6.38 1.22
C ILE A 49 14.82 7.38 0.54
N ARG A 50 15.34 8.22 -0.35
CA ARG A 50 14.52 9.17 -1.11
C ARG A 50 13.71 8.43 -2.16
N VAL A 51 12.42 8.28 -1.92
CA VAL A 51 11.45 7.64 -2.83
C VAL A 51 10.39 8.66 -3.22
N GLN A 52 10.13 8.81 -4.51
CA GLN A 52 9.13 9.76 -5.05
C GLN A 52 7.79 9.11 -5.38
N SER A 53 7.77 7.79 -5.61
CA SER A 53 6.59 7.01 -5.97
C SER A 53 6.69 5.60 -5.40
N LEU A 54 5.57 4.89 -5.29
CA LEU A 54 5.57 3.50 -4.82
C LEU A 54 6.49 2.67 -5.73
N PRO A 55 7.52 1.99 -5.18
CA PRO A 55 8.39 1.19 -6.00
C PRO A 55 7.71 -0.13 -6.39
N ALA A 56 7.96 -0.55 -7.63
CA ALA A 56 7.47 -1.81 -8.16
C ALA A 56 7.86 -3.00 -7.26
N GLY A 57 6.87 -3.80 -6.88
CA GLY A 57 7.02 -4.93 -5.97
C GLY A 57 6.54 -4.66 -4.55
N LEU A 58 6.12 -3.44 -4.21
CA LEU A 58 5.38 -3.15 -2.97
C LEU A 58 3.87 -3.01 -3.20
N ASP A 59 3.41 -3.13 -4.44
CA ASP A 59 2.01 -3.03 -4.85
C ASP A 59 1.13 -4.03 -4.09
N TYR A 60 1.62 -5.26 -3.90
CA TYR A 60 0.91 -6.27 -3.12
C TYR A 60 0.65 -5.86 -1.66
N ILE A 61 1.50 -5.02 -1.07
CA ILE A 61 1.31 -4.51 0.30
C ILE A 61 0.13 -3.55 0.30
N VAL A 62 0.08 -2.64 -0.67
CA VAL A 62 -1.02 -1.70 -0.88
C VAL A 62 -2.34 -2.44 -1.10
N GLU A 63 -2.32 -3.48 -1.96
CA GLU A 63 -3.48 -4.32 -2.22
C GLU A 63 -3.99 -4.98 -0.93
N ASN A 64 -3.11 -5.66 -0.17
CA ASN A 64 -3.52 -6.34 1.07
C ASN A 64 -4.00 -5.36 2.15
N LEU A 65 -3.38 -4.18 2.24
CA LEU A 65 -3.77 -3.12 3.14
C LEU A 65 -5.19 -2.60 2.83
N ALA A 66 -5.48 -2.34 1.55
CA ALA A 66 -6.80 -1.93 1.09
C ALA A 66 -7.86 -3.01 1.34
N VAL A 67 -7.57 -4.27 0.98
CA VAL A 67 -8.44 -5.44 1.25
C VAL A 67 -8.75 -5.57 2.73
N THR A 68 -7.73 -5.47 3.59
CA THR A 68 -7.90 -5.63 5.05
C THR A 68 -8.74 -4.50 5.64
N LYS A 69 -8.51 -3.24 5.23
CA LYS A 69 -9.32 -2.09 5.68
C LYS A 69 -10.76 -2.23 5.23
N PHE A 70 -10.98 -2.62 3.97
CA PHE A 70 -12.30 -2.83 3.42
C PHE A 70 -13.05 -3.94 4.19
N ASN A 71 -12.41 -5.09 4.41
CA ASN A 71 -13.00 -6.19 5.16
C ASN A 71 -13.31 -5.80 6.61
N LYS A 72 -12.42 -5.05 7.28
CA LYS A 72 -12.70 -4.49 8.61
C LYS A 72 -13.91 -3.57 8.58
N PHE A 73 -13.95 -2.62 7.65
CA PHE A 73 -15.05 -1.68 7.51
C PHE A 73 -16.39 -2.40 7.25
N HIS A 74 -16.39 -3.37 6.34
CA HIS A 74 -17.59 -4.12 5.99
C HIS A 74 -18.11 -4.95 7.18
N ASN A 75 -17.19 -5.60 7.93
CA ASN A 75 -17.53 -6.42 9.10
C ASN A 75 -17.86 -5.58 10.36
N GLU A 76 -17.34 -4.36 10.47
CA GLU A 76 -17.67 -3.40 11.55
C GLU A 76 -18.98 -2.64 11.26
N GLY A 77 -19.25 -2.34 9.98
CA GLY A 77 -20.47 -1.65 9.52
C GLY A 77 -21.76 -2.43 9.80
N GLU A 78 -21.69 -3.77 9.82
CA GLU A 78 -22.83 -4.61 10.23
C GLU A 78 -23.01 -4.69 11.76
N LYS A 79 -21.98 -4.38 12.57
CA LYS A 79 -22.02 -4.65 14.03
C LYS A 79 -22.29 -3.45 14.94
N SER A 80 -21.99 -2.21 14.56
CA SER A 80 -22.52 -1.00 15.21
C SER A 80 -21.92 0.24 14.55
N HIS A 81 -22.78 1.20 14.21
CA HIS A 81 -22.37 2.54 13.81
C HIS A 81 -21.31 3.09 14.76
N THR A 82 -20.15 3.47 14.23
CA THR A 82 -19.28 4.44 14.89
C THR A 82 -18.74 5.39 13.81
N GLU A 83 -19.57 6.37 13.45
CA GLU A 83 -19.30 7.40 12.44
C GLU A 83 -18.20 8.41 12.82
N GLU A 84 -17.41 8.18 13.87
CA GLU A 84 -16.41 9.16 14.37
C GLU A 84 -14.98 8.59 14.54
N GLY A 85 -14.73 7.32 14.16
CA GLY A 85 -13.45 6.65 14.45
C GLY A 85 -12.60 6.24 13.25
N LEU A 86 -13.12 6.35 12.02
CA LEU A 86 -12.42 5.84 10.84
C LEU A 86 -11.36 6.83 10.37
N SER A 87 -10.17 6.68 10.96
CA SER A 87 -8.97 7.24 10.39
C SER A 87 -8.68 6.54 9.07
N PHE A 88 -8.88 7.24 7.96
CA PHE A 88 -8.43 6.76 6.65
C PHE A 88 -6.89 6.61 6.58
N GLN A 89 -6.17 7.13 7.56
CA GLN A 89 -4.72 7.00 7.68
C GLN A 89 -4.33 5.60 8.14
N PHE A 90 -3.36 5.02 7.44
CA PHE A 90 -2.70 3.79 7.86
C PHE A 90 -1.81 4.08 9.06
N SER A 91 -2.02 3.32 10.14
CA SER A 91 -1.17 3.44 11.32
C SER A 91 0.05 2.53 11.17
N VAL A 92 1.08 2.78 11.98
CA VAL A 92 2.26 1.91 12.11
C VAL A 92 1.90 0.46 12.44
N ASN A 93 0.75 0.22 13.07
CA ASN A 93 0.28 -1.15 13.32
C ASN A 93 -0.20 -1.88 12.06
N ASP A 94 -0.75 -1.16 11.07
CA ASP A 94 -1.19 -1.76 9.81
C ASP A 94 0.01 -2.16 8.94
N LEU A 95 1.11 -1.41 9.04
CA LEU A 95 2.36 -1.67 8.32
C LEU A 95 3.27 -2.69 9.03
N ALA A 96 3.03 -2.96 10.31
CA ALA A 96 3.85 -3.86 11.12
C ALA A 96 4.17 -5.23 10.49
N PRO A 97 3.20 -5.96 9.89
CA PRO A 97 3.50 -7.25 9.27
C PRO A 97 4.38 -7.13 8.02
N TYR A 98 4.42 -5.96 7.38
CA TYR A 98 5.19 -5.72 6.15
C TYR A 98 6.54 -5.05 6.39
N TYR A 99 6.86 -4.66 7.63
CA TYR A 99 8.18 -4.15 7.98
C TYR A 99 9.35 -5.04 7.53
N PRO A 100 9.33 -6.38 7.67
CA PRO A 100 10.44 -7.20 7.19
C PRO A 100 10.63 -7.07 5.66
N ASP A 101 9.56 -7.08 4.87
CA ASP A 101 9.62 -6.92 3.42
C ASP A 101 10.06 -5.52 3.00
N LEU A 102 9.51 -4.48 3.64
CA LEU A 102 9.91 -3.09 3.41
C LEU A 102 11.40 -2.87 3.73
N GLN A 103 11.88 -3.43 4.85
CA GLN A 103 13.29 -3.39 5.23
C GLN A 103 14.17 -4.16 4.24
N ALA A 104 13.76 -5.35 3.81
CA ALA A 104 14.48 -6.14 2.81
C ALA A 104 14.59 -5.39 1.47
N TRP A 105 13.52 -4.70 1.07
CA TRP A 105 13.53 -3.84 -0.13
C TRP A 105 14.52 -2.68 0.03
N ILE A 106 14.49 -1.96 1.16
CA ILE A 106 15.43 -0.86 1.46
C ILE A 106 16.88 -1.37 1.44
N ASP A 107 17.15 -2.51 2.08
CA ASP A 107 18.48 -3.12 2.12
C ASP A 107 18.96 -3.51 0.71
N GLY A 108 18.06 -4.09 -0.10
CA GLY A 108 18.32 -4.38 -1.51
C GLY A 108 18.73 -3.16 -2.34
N GLN A 109 18.11 -2.00 -2.11
CA GLN A 109 18.49 -0.74 -2.75
C GLN A 109 19.86 -0.21 -2.26
N SER A 110 20.20 -0.42 -1.00
CA SER A 110 21.52 -0.06 -0.47
C SER A 110 22.62 -0.99 -1.02
N ASN A 111 22.31 -2.29 -1.14
CA ASN A 111 23.27 -3.32 -1.53
C ASN A 111 23.54 -3.32 -3.06
N THR A 112 22.54 -3.00 -3.90
CA THR A 112 22.76 -2.80 -5.34
C THR A 112 23.77 -1.67 -5.61
N THR A 113 23.76 -0.62 -4.78
CA THR A 113 24.71 0.49 -4.86
C THR A 113 26.13 0.07 -4.44
N ARG A 114 26.28 -0.94 -3.55
CA ARG A 114 27.58 -1.45 -3.08
C ARG A 114 28.17 -2.57 -3.94
N GLY A 115 27.34 -3.31 -4.69
CA GLY A 115 27.81 -4.33 -5.63
C GLY A 115 28.25 -3.78 -6.99
N ALA A 116 27.74 -2.63 -7.41
CA ALA A 116 28.00 -2.05 -8.73
C ALA A 116 29.37 -1.36 -8.90
N THR A 117 30.18 -1.21 -7.83
CA THR A 117 31.54 -0.63 -7.91
C THR A 117 32.68 -1.66 -7.88
N ALA A 118 32.38 -2.97 -7.93
CA ALA A 118 33.40 -4.01 -8.04
C ALA A 118 33.75 -4.32 -9.51
N ILE A 119 33.93 -3.31 -10.36
CA ILE A 119 34.66 -3.43 -11.63
C ILE A 119 35.57 -2.22 -11.76
N GLY A 120 36.88 -2.42 -11.59
CA GLY A 120 37.85 -1.40 -11.94
C GLY A 120 39.24 -1.57 -11.32
N TRP A 121 40.04 -2.41 -11.98
CA TRP A 121 41.53 -2.42 -12.06
C TRP A 121 42.34 -2.90 -10.86
#